data_AF-A0A060CKZ7-F1
#
_entry.id   AF-A0A060CKZ7-F1
#
_cell.length_a   1.000
_cell.length_b   1.000
_cell.length_c   1.000
_cell.angle_alpha   90.00
_cell.angle_beta   90.00
_cell.angle_gamma   90.00
#
_symmetry.space_group_name_H-M   'P 1'
#
loop_
_entity.id
_entity.type
_entity.pdbx_description
1 polymer ?
#
loop_
_entity_poly.entity_id
_entity_poly.type
_entity_poly.pdbx_seq_one_letter_code
_entity_poly.pdbx_strand_id
1 'polypeptide(L)'
;KITCSAAHTSATVEQLRLSIGAGLSHLTHFGNQMTPLHHREIGCVGAGLVDERLMLEMICDKIHLSADMLELVFRLVSPDRLMMITDSMAASWMREGRCFSVVWLWR
;
A
#
# COMPACT_ATOMS: atom_id res chain seq x y z
N LYS A 1 -7.72 -19.35 -6.06
CA LYS A 1 -6.79 -19.08 -4.93
C LYS A 1 -7.13 -17.69 -4.40
N ILE A 2 -7.20 -17.51 -3.08
CA ILE A 2 -7.40 -16.18 -2.46
C ILE A 2 -6.03 -15.64 -2.08
N THR A 3 -5.78 -14.35 -2.36
CA THR A 3 -4.54 -13.66 -2.00
C THR A 3 -4.82 -12.71 -0.85
N CYS A 4 -4.08 -12.86 0.25
CA CYS A 4 -4.17 -11.94 1.38
C CYS A 4 -3.29 -10.72 1.12
N SER A 5 -3.85 -9.53 1.38
CA SER A 5 -3.15 -8.25 1.32
C SER A 5 -3.32 -7.49 2.63
N ALA A 6 -2.28 -6.79 3.08
CA ALA A 6 -2.31 -6.00 4.32
C ALA A 6 -2.32 -4.50 4.02
N ALA A 7 -3.20 -3.78 4.73
CA ALA A 7 -3.34 -2.33 4.75
C ALA A 7 -4.16 -1.93 5.98
N HIS A 8 -4.28 -0.63 6.26
CA HIS A 8 -5.03 -0.11 7.42
C HIS A 8 -4.61 -0.75 8.74
N THR A 9 -3.30 -0.87 8.92
CA THR A 9 -2.70 -1.61 10.03
C THR A 9 -1.64 -0.79 10.73
N SER A 10 -1.56 -0.93 12.04
CA SER A 10 -0.51 -0.39 12.90
C SER A 10 0.59 -1.42 13.21
N ALA A 11 0.70 -2.49 12.40
CA ALA A 11 1.63 -3.59 12.64
C ALA A 11 3.11 -3.16 12.65
N THR A 12 3.89 -3.76 13.53
CA THR A 12 5.36 -3.68 13.52
C THR A 12 5.94 -4.57 12.41
N VAL A 13 7.22 -4.37 12.06
CA VAL A 13 7.90 -5.24 11.08
C VAL A 13 7.88 -6.71 11.50
N GLU A 14 8.01 -7.01 12.80
CA GLU A 14 7.98 -8.38 13.32
C GLU A 14 6.62 -9.05 13.13
N GLN A 15 5.54 -8.34 13.43
CA GLN A 15 4.17 -8.84 13.21
C GLN A 15 3.90 -9.08 11.72
N LEU A 16 4.41 -8.20 10.86
CA LEU A 16 4.28 -8.36 9.43
C LEU A 16 5.10 -9.55 8.92
N ARG A 17 6.33 -9.77 9.41
CA ARG A 17 7.16 -10.94 9.09
C ARG A 17 6.49 -12.26 9.42
N LEU A 18 5.83 -12.35 10.58
CA LEU A 18 5.03 -13.52 10.94
C LEU A 18 3.88 -13.74 9.95
N SER A 19 3.21 -12.67 9.55
CA SER A 19 2.12 -12.71 8.55
C SER A 19 2.62 -13.15 7.17
N ILE A 20 3.79 -12.69 6.75
CA ILE A 20 4.46 -13.12 5.50
C ILE A 20 4.79 -14.61 5.58
N GLY A 21 5.33 -15.08 6.72
CA GLY A 21 5.56 -16.50 6.98
C GLY A 21 4.29 -17.35 6.90
N ALA A 22 3.13 -16.77 7.21
CA ALA A 22 1.82 -17.39 7.08
C ALA A 22 1.18 -17.26 5.69
N GLY A 23 1.85 -16.62 4.72
CA GLY A 23 1.39 -16.50 3.32
C GLY A 23 0.86 -15.14 2.89
N LEU A 24 0.99 -14.09 3.72
CA LEU A 24 0.78 -12.71 3.27
C LEU A 24 1.79 -12.39 2.15
N SER A 25 1.31 -11.85 1.04
CA SER A 25 2.14 -11.60 -0.15
C SER A 25 1.92 -10.23 -0.78
N HIS A 26 0.95 -9.44 -0.30
CA HIS A 26 0.59 -8.15 -0.87
C HIS A 26 0.48 -7.07 0.22
N LEU A 27 0.81 -5.84 -0.16
CA LEU A 27 0.51 -4.62 0.60
C LEU A 27 -0.38 -3.69 -0.25
N THR A 28 -1.59 -3.42 0.23
CA THR A 28 -2.59 -2.61 -0.50
C THR A 28 -2.32 -1.13 -0.32
N HIS A 29 -2.46 -0.33 -1.40
CA HIS A 29 -2.19 1.13 -1.45
C HIS A 29 -0.95 1.58 -0.65
N PHE A 30 0.15 0.85 -0.85
CA PHE A 30 1.44 0.97 -0.19
C PHE A 30 1.85 2.41 0.14
N GLY A 31 2.15 2.63 1.42
CA GLY A 31 2.49 3.95 1.98
C GLY A 31 1.30 4.67 2.63
N ASN A 32 0.06 4.31 2.28
CA ASN A 32 -1.15 4.91 2.83
C ASN A 32 -1.71 4.05 3.97
N GLN A 33 -2.04 4.65 5.11
CA GLN A 33 -2.60 3.95 6.28
C GLN A 33 -1.77 2.73 6.74
N MET A 34 -0.46 2.92 6.82
CA MET A 34 0.54 1.93 7.24
C MET A 34 1.49 2.54 8.27
N THR A 35 2.17 1.69 9.05
CA THR A 35 3.26 2.16 9.92
C THR A 35 4.43 2.71 9.10
N PRO A 36 4.91 3.93 9.41
CA PRO A 36 5.91 4.62 8.60
C PRO A 36 7.31 4.02 8.79
N LEU A 37 8.21 4.38 7.88
CA LEU A 37 9.62 4.03 7.97
C LEU A 37 10.30 4.84 9.09
N HIS A 38 10.85 4.15 10.09
CA HIS A 38 11.65 4.75 11.15
C HIS A 38 12.94 3.94 11.39
N HIS A 39 14.03 4.61 11.77
CA HIS A 39 15.38 4.00 11.82
C HIS A 39 15.55 2.82 12.81
N ARG A 40 14.66 2.70 13.82
CA ARG A 40 14.63 1.57 14.78
C ARG A 40 13.55 0.54 14.52
N GLU A 41 12.50 0.93 13.81
CA GLU A 41 11.32 0.12 13.56
C GLU A 41 10.83 0.54 12.19
N ILE A 42 11.14 -0.27 11.19
CA ILE A 42 10.95 0.14 9.80
C ILE A 42 9.47 0.03 9.38
N GLY A 43 8.63 -0.60 10.20
CA GLY A 43 7.19 -0.70 9.99
C GLY A 43 6.82 -1.46 8.72
N CYS A 44 5.56 -1.30 8.30
CA CYS A 44 5.02 -1.91 7.10
C CYS A 44 5.65 -1.31 5.84
N VAL A 45 5.89 0.01 5.82
CA VAL A 45 6.53 0.68 4.69
C VAL A 45 7.94 0.12 4.48
N GLY A 46 8.75 0.05 5.53
CA GLY A 46 10.09 -0.49 5.43
C GLY A 46 10.11 -1.97 5.06
N ALA A 47 9.21 -2.77 5.61
CA ALA A 47 9.06 -4.18 5.23
C ALA A 47 8.77 -4.35 3.74
N GLY A 48 7.85 -3.55 3.17
CA GLY A 48 7.54 -3.59 1.75
C GLY A 48 8.74 -3.25 0.85
N LEU A 49 9.59 -2.32 1.29
CA LEU A 49 10.81 -1.97 0.56
C LEU A 49 11.84 -3.10 0.54
N VAL A 50 11.99 -3.84 1.65
CA VAL A 50 13.10 -4.80 1.81
C VAL A 50 12.74 -6.28 1.64
N ASP A 51 11.47 -6.67 1.85
CA ASP A 51 11.06 -8.08 1.76
C ASP A 51 10.56 -8.43 0.35
N GLU A 52 11.38 -9.15 -0.40
CA GLU A 52 11.13 -9.50 -1.80
C GLU A 52 9.89 -10.38 -2.03
N ARG A 53 9.32 -10.96 -0.97
CA ARG A 53 8.10 -11.77 -1.05
C ARG A 53 6.82 -10.93 -1.13
N LEU A 54 6.91 -9.63 -0.89
CA LEU A 54 5.79 -8.70 -0.92
C LEU A 54 5.68 -7.98 -2.27
N MET A 55 4.47 -7.99 -2.80
CA MET A 55 4.02 -7.14 -3.89
C MET A 55 3.43 -5.83 -3.34
N LEU A 56 3.70 -4.70 -3.99
CA LEU A 56 3.28 -3.37 -3.54
C LEU A 56 2.24 -2.79 -4.50
N GLU A 57 1.03 -2.53 -4.01
CA GLU A 57 -0.02 -1.85 -4.76
C GLU A 57 0.13 -0.34 -4.56
N MET A 58 0.37 0.44 -5.62
CA MET A 58 0.69 1.86 -5.53
C MET A 58 -0.33 2.73 -6.26
N ILE A 59 -0.78 3.79 -5.60
CA ILE A 59 -1.59 4.85 -6.21
C ILE A 59 -0.64 5.93 -6.76
N CYS A 60 -0.47 5.97 -8.08
CA CYS A 60 0.53 6.81 -8.75
C CYS A 60 -0.03 8.17 -9.22
N ASP A 61 -0.89 8.81 -8.42
CA ASP A 61 -1.55 10.09 -8.77
C ASP A 61 -0.77 11.34 -8.34
N LYS A 62 0.37 11.16 -7.67
CA LYS A 62 1.23 12.21 -7.08
C LYS A 62 0.59 12.97 -5.90
N ILE A 63 -0.55 12.49 -5.39
CA ILE A 63 -1.25 13.06 -4.23
C ILE A 63 -1.14 12.10 -3.05
N HIS A 64 -1.45 10.81 -3.26
CA HIS A 64 -1.31 9.77 -2.25
C HIS A 64 0.16 9.49 -1.93
N LEU A 65 1.01 9.52 -2.95
CA LEU A 65 2.46 9.41 -2.83
C LEU A 65 3.11 10.63 -3.47
N SER A 66 4.10 11.22 -2.80
CA SER A 66 4.91 12.28 -3.42
C SER A 66 5.73 11.73 -4.60
N ALA A 67 6.15 12.61 -5.51
CA ALA A 67 7.05 12.23 -6.60
C ALA A 67 8.35 11.58 -6.07
N ASP A 68 8.90 12.11 -4.97
CA ASP A 68 10.11 11.58 -4.33
C ASP A 68 9.88 10.17 -3.76
N MET A 69 8.70 9.90 -3.20
CA MET A 69 8.36 8.57 -2.69
C MET A 69 8.20 7.57 -3.83
N LEU A 70 7.56 7.96 -4.94
CA LEU A 70 7.49 7.13 -6.14
C LEU A 70 8.90 6.81 -6.64
N GLU A 71 9.75 7.84 -6.80
CA GLU A 71 11.14 7.66 -7.24
C GLU A 71 11.92 6.72 -6.31
N LEU A 72 11.77 6.87 -4.99
CA LEU A 72 12.40 6.00 -4.01
C LEU A 72 11.97 4.54 -4.22
N VAL A 73 10.68 4.27 -4.36
CA VAL A 73 10.17 2.91 -4.56
C VAL A 73 10.68 2.32 -5.87
N PHE A 74 10.62 3.06 -6.97
CA PHE A 74 11.13 2.59 -8.28
C PHE A 74 12.64 2.34 -8.30
N ARG A 75 13.41 3.01 -7.43
CA ARG A 75 14.86 2.78 -7.28
C ARG A 75 15.17 1.55 -6.41
N LEU A 76 14.35 1.26 -5.41
CA LEU A 76 14.63 0.23 -4.41
C LEU A 76 13.94 -1.11 -4.69
N VAL A 77 12.79 -1.10 -5.37
CA VAL A 77 11.94 -2.27 -5.56
C VAL A 77 11.91 -2.64 -7.04
N SER A 78 12.12 -3.93 -7.33
CA SER A 78 12.03 -4.44 -8.71
C SER A 78 10.64 -4.13 -9.31
N PRO A 79 10.55 -3.68 -10.57
CA PRO A 79 9.28 -3.45 -11.26
C PRO A 79 8.32 -4.64 -11.22
N ASP A 80 8.84 -5.87 -11.21
CA ASP A 80 8.03 -7.10 -11.13
C ASP A 80 7.26 -7.24 -9.81
N ARG A 81 7.61 -6.45 -8.79
CA ARG A 81 6.95 -6.41 -7.48
C ARG A 81 5.98 -5.24 -7.32
N LEU A 82 5.84 -4.38 -8.33
CA LEU A 82 5.03 -3.18 -8.27
C LEU A 82 3.74 -3.36 -9.06
N MET A 83 2.61 -2.98 -8.44
CA MET A 83 1.29 -3.00 -9.07
C MET A 83 0.68 -1.61 -8.99
N MET A 84 0.47 -0.97 -10.14
CA MET A 84 -0.23 0.32 -10.17
C MET A 84 -1.73 0.09 -10.01
N ILE A 85 -2.32 0.75 -9.02
CA ILE A 85 -3.76 0.76 -8.77
C ILE A 85 -4.28 2.20 -8.84
N THR A 86 -5.57 2.35 -9.08
CA THR A 86 -6.18 3.69 -9.10
C THR A 86 -6.73 4.11 -7.75
N ASP A 87 -7.18 3.14 -6.94
CA ASP A 87 -8.05 3.34 -5.77
C ASP A 87 -9.18 4.35 -6.02
N SER A 88 -9.69 4.32 -7.26
CA SER A 88 -10.70 5.25 -7.73
C SER A 88 -12.04 5.01 -7.06
N MET A 89 -12.68 6.10 -6.65
CA MET A 89 -14.07 6.10 -6.18
C MET A 89 -15.05 6.50 -7.30
N ALA A 90 -16.35 6.38 -7.03
CA ALA A 90 -17.44 6.68 -7.98
C ALA A 90 -17.39 8.11 -8.56
N ALA A 91 -16.73 9.05 -7.88
CA ALA A 91 -16.53 10.42 -8.34
C ALA A 91 -15.49 10.56 -9.47
N SER A 92 -14.73 9.51 -9.77
CA SER A 92 -13.66 9.56 -10.77
C SER A 92 -14.24 9.89 -12.14
N TRP A 93 -13.61 10.83 -12.85
CA TRP A 93 -14.06 11.34 -14.14
C TRP A 93 -15.39 12.14 -14.10
N MET A 94 -15.86 12.54 -12.92
CA MET A 94 -17.03 13.41 -12.77
C MET A 94 -16.63 14.87 -12.53
N ARG A 95 -17.55 15.79 -12.82
CA ARG A 95 -17.38 17.21 -12.44
C ARG A 95 -17.40 17.35 -10.93
N GLU A 96 -16.73 18.37 -10.43
CA GLU A 96 -16.74 18.72 -9.00
C GLU A 96 -18.18 18.84 -8.48
N GLY A 97 -18.46 18.19 -7.35
CA GLY A 97 -19.79 18.10 -6.77
C GLY A 97 -19.75 17.48 -5.37
N ARG A 98 -20.88 17.54 -4.65
CA ARG A 98 -20.97 17.16 -3.22
C ARG A 98 -21.72 15.86 -2.95
N CYS A 99 -22.08 15.07 -3.95
CA CYS A 99 -22.95 13.91 -3.72
C CYS A 99 -22.43 12.64 -4.40
N PHE A 100 -21.71 11.83 -3.62
CA PHE A 100 -21.62 10.40 -3.82
C PHE A 100 -21.82 9.73 -2.46
N SER A 101 -22.78 8.81 -2.37
CA SER A 101 -22.85 7.91 -1.22
C SER A 101 -21.78 6.85 -1.43
N VAL A 102 -20.65 6.99 -0.73
CA VAL A 102 -19.67 5.91 -0.60
C VAL A 102 -20.21 4.99 0.49
N VAL A 103 -20.86 3.90 0.08
CA VAL A 103 -21.24 2.84 1.01
C VAL A 103 -19.97 2.08 1.36
N TRP A 104 -19.37 2.42 2.49
CA TRP A 104 -18.31 1.62 3.09
C TRP A 104 -18.94 0.31 3.58
N LEU A 105 -18.75 -0.78 2.83
CA LEU A 105 -19.09 -2.13 3.26
C LEU A 105 -18.03 -2.62 4.26
N TRP A 106 -18.07 -2.07 5.47
CA TRP A 106 -17.55 -2.72 6.67
C TRP A 106 -18.75 -3.02 7.58
N ARG A 107 -19.43 -4.12 7.29
CA ARG A 107 -20.39 -4.76 8.19
C ARG A 107 -20.02 -6.22 8.34
#